data_AF-A0A950PFR3-F1
#
_entry.id   AF-A0A950PFR3-F1
#
_cell.length_a   1.000
_cell.length_b   1.000
_cell.length_c   1.000
_cell.angle_alpha   90.00
_cell.angle_beta   90.00
_cell.angle_gamma   90.00
#
_symmetry.space_group_name_H-M   'P 1'
#
loop_
_entity.id
_entity.type
_entity.pdbx_description
1 polymer ?
#
loop_
_entity_poly.entity_id
_entity_poly.type
_entity_poly.pdbx_seq_one_letter_code
_entity_poly.pdbx_strand_id
1 'polypeptide(L)'
;MLLEHTFRLFKQTLGWTKPRLRNSQAADRWTWLVIAAHSQLRLARPLAVDLRRPWEKKTEPHRLTPARVRRGFRNLHAKCPSPARAPKPTTPGPGRPPGSKNRRPAPRHDVGRVLATGEAYTRPTHHKKGTKPRRTG
;
A
#
# COMPACT_ATOMS: atom_id res chain seq x y z
N MET A 1 6.24 -24.92 -0.29
CA MET A 1 6.04 -24.09 -1.51
C MET A 1 4.85 -23.10 -1.48
N LEU A 2 4.12 -22.89 -0.37
CA LEU A 2 2.97 -21.96 -0.34
C LEU A 2 3.32 -20.51 0.10
N LEU A 3 4.42 -20.36 0.85
CA LEU A 3 4.80 -19.10 1.50
C LEU A 3 5.35 -18.06 0.50
N GLU A 4 6.20 -18.48 -0.44
CA GLU A 4 6.77 -17.58 -1.45
C GLU A 4 5.70 -16.95 -2.34
N HIS A 5 4.71 -17.75 -2.75
CA HIS A 5 3.63 -17.29 -3.62
C HIS A 5 2.71 -16.28 -2.92
N THR A 6 2.46 -16.45 -1.62
CA THR A 6 1.65 -15.51 -0.82
C THR A 6 2.40 -14.20 -0.57
N PHE A 7 3.70 -14.24 -0.26
CA PHE A 7 4.52 -13.02 -0.18
C PHE A 7 4.59 -12.27 -1.51
N ARG A 8 4.72 -13.00 -2.62
CA ARG A 8 4.71 -12.40 -3.96
C ARG A 8 3.38 -11.70 -4.24
N LEU A 9 2.25 -12.34 -3.92
CA LEU A 9 0.91 -11.74 -4.03
C LEU A 9 0.81 -10.46 -3.19
N PHE A 10 1.26 -10.48 -1.94
CA PHE A 10 1.17 -9.33 -1.03
C PHE A 10 1.94 -8.12 -1.58
N LYS A 11 3.19 -8.34 -1.99
CA LYS A 11 4.04 -7.27 -2.51
C LYS A 11 3.57 -6.76 -3.87
N GLN A 12 3.36 -7.66 -4.83
CA GLN A 12 3.12 -7.28 -6.23
C GLN A 12 1.67 -6.91 -6.51
N THR A 13 0.73 -7.66 -5.95
CA THR A 13 -0.69 -7.54 -6.29
C THR A 13 -1.46 -6.70 -5.28
N LEU A 14 -1.32 -6.97 -3.98
CA LEU A 14 -2.00 -6.22 -2.93
C LEU A 14 -1.29 -4.90 -2.60
N GLY A 15 -0.05 -4.73 -3.03
CA GLY A 15 0.68 -3.47 -2.93
C GLY A 15 1.25 -3.22 -1.54
N TRP A 16 1.62 -4.27 -0.81
CA TRP A 16 2.16 -4.15 0.55
C TRP A 16 3.32 -3.14 0.66
N THR A 17 4.18 -3.05 -0.37
CA THR A 17 5.33 -2.13 -0.41
C THR A 17 5.07 -0.83 -1.18
N LYS A 18 3.84 -0.58 -1.64
CA LYS A 18 3.50 0.63 -2.42
C LYS A 18 3.42 1.92 -1.59
N PRO A 19 2.84 1.95 -0.39
CA PRO A 19 2.64 3.23 0.29
C PRO A 19 3.93 3.73 0.92
N ARG A 20 4.18 5.04 0.77
CA ARG A 20 5.35 5.72 1.37
C ARG A 20 4.97 6.26 2.75
N LEU A 21 4.79 5.34 3.69
CA LEU A 21 4.37 5.65 5.05
C LEU A 21 5.56 6.17 5.86
N ARG A 22 5.34 7.23 6.65
CA ARG A 22 6.39 7.88 7.47
C ARG A 22 6.35 7.47 8.95
N ASN A 23 5.25 6.87 9.39
CA ASN A 23 5.01 6.46 10.77
C ASN A 23 4.92 4.94 10.83
N SER A 24 5.58 4.31 11.80
CA SER A 24 5.54 2.87 12.05
C SER A 24 4.10 2.37 12.27
N GLN A 25 3.33 3.06 13.11
CA GLN A 25 1.93 2.69 13.36
C GLN A 25 1.06 2.73 12.10
N ALA A 26 1.40 3.59 11.13
CA ALA A 26 0.70 3.63 9.85
C ALA A 26 1.08 2.43 8.98
N ALA A 27 2.34 1.98 9.03
CA ALA A 27 2.80 0.76 8.36
C ALA A 27 2.15 -0.51 8.95
N ASP A 28 1.96 -0.56 10.26
CA ASP A 28 1.24 -1.66 10.91
C ASP A 28 -0.22 -1.72 10.48
N ARG A 29 -0.92 -0.57 10.52
CA ARG A 29 -2.29 -0.45 10.01
C ARG A 29 -2.39 -0.85 8.54
N TRP A 30 -1.41 -0.47 7.72
CA TRP A 30 -1.36 -0.88 6.32
C TRP A 30 -1.20 -2.40 6.16
N THR A 31 -0.38 -3.03 7.00
CA THR A 31 -0.23 -4.49 7.01
C THR A 31 -1.55 -5.17 7.36
N TRP A 32 -2.29 -4.66 8.36
CA TRP A 32 -3.63 -5.15 8.69
C TRP A 32 -4.62 -5.01 7.53
N LEU A 33 -4.59 -3.90 6.79
CA LEU A 33 -5.43 -3.73 5.60
C LEU A 33 -5.10 -4.74 4.50
N VAL A 34 -3.81 -5.04 4.27
CA VAL A 34 -3.38 -6.05 3.29
C VAL A 34 -3.85 -7.45 3.72
N ILE A 35 -3.74 -7.78 5.01
CA ILE A 35 -4.22 -9.06 5.57
C ILE A 35 -5.74 -9.17 5.41
N ALA A 36 -6.49 -8.12 5.78
CA ALA A 36 -7.94 -8.08 5.63
C ALA A 36 -8.37 -8.27 4.16
N ALA A 37 -7.71 -7.60 3.22
CA ALA A 37 -7.96 -7.78 1.79
C ALA A 37 -7.64 -9.22 1.33
N HIS A 38 -6.56 -9.84 1.84
CA HIS A 38 -6.28 -11.24 1.55
C HIS A 38 -7.37 -12.18 2.08
N SER A 39 -7.85 -11.95 3.31
CA SER A 39 -8.94 -12.72 3.91
C SER A 39 -10.23 -12.59 3.10
N GLN A 40 -10.60 -11.37 2.68
CA GLN A 40 -11.75 -11.13 1.80
C GLN A 40 -11.64 -11.92 0.49
N LEU A 41 -10.46 -11.96 -0.14
CA LEU A 41 -10.24 -12.73 -1.36
C LEU A 41 -10.35 -14.24 -1.12
N ARG A 42 -9.95 -14.74 0.05
CA ARG A 42 -10.12 -16.16 0.40
C ARG A 42 -11.59 -16.52 0.60
N LEU A 43 -12.35 -15.66 1.28
CA LEU A 43 -13.78 -15.86 1.54
C LEU A 43 -14.63 -15.72 0.27
N ALA A 44 -14.25 -14.82 -0.64
CA ALA A 44 -14.97 -14.62 -1.90
C ALA A 44 -14.67 -15.68 -2.96
N ARG A 45 -13.69 -16.56 -2.74
CA ARG A 45 -13.27 -17.61 -3.69
C ARG A 45 -14.44 -18.41 -4.29
N PRO A 46 -15.37 -19.01 -3.50
CA PRO A 46 -16.48 -19.79 -4.06
C PRO A 46 -17.47 -18.95 -4.88
N LEU A 47 -17.53 -17.64 -4.65
CA LEU A 47 -18.44 -16.72 -5.32
C LEU A 47 -17.84 -16.13 -6.60
N ALA A 48 -16.53 -16.20 -6.77
CA ALA A 48 -15.84 -15.53 -7.87
C ALA A 48 -15.95 -16.31 -9.18
N VAL A 49 -16.49 -15.64 -10.21
CA VAL A 49 -16.39 -16.10 -11.60
C VAL A 49 -14.92 -16.03 -12.04
N ASP A 50 -14.38 -17.13 -12.58
CA ASP A 50 -13.00 -17.16 -13.08
C ASP A 50 -12.85 -16.34 -14.37
N LEU A 51 -12.45 -15.07 -14.23
CA LEU A 51 -12.06 -14.19 -15.34
C LEU A 51 -10.65 -14.56 -15.84
N ARG A 52 -10.60 -15.72 -16.47
CA ARG A 52 -9.42 -16.37 -17.02
C ARG A 52 -8.94 -15.67 -18.28
N ARG A 53 -7.62 -15.52 -18.44
CA ARG A 53 -7.02 -15.13 -19.74
C ARG A 53 -7.06 -16.32 -20.71
N PRO A 54 -7.10 -16.11 -22.03
CA PRO A 54 -7.29 -17.20 -23.01
C PRO A 54 -6.34 -18.40 -22.81
N TRP A 55 -5.10 -18.16 -22.41
CA TRP A 55 -4.04 -19.16 -22.21
C TRP A 55 -3.96 -19.78 -20.80
N GLU A 56 -4.69 -19.26 -19.81
CA GLU A 56 -4.62 -19.78 -18.44
C GLU A 56 -5.40 -21.11 -18.34
N LYS A 57 -5.01 -22.10 -17.53
CA LYS A 57 -5.79 -23.35 -17.44
C LYS A 57 -7.13 -23.12 -16.72
N LYS A 58 -8.22 -23.75 -17.19
CA LYS A 58 -9.49 -23.80 -16.45
C LYS A 58 -9.25 -24.35 -15.05
N THR A 59 -9.86 -23.75 -14.04
CA THR A 59 -9.67 -24.15 -12.65
C THR A 59 -10.99 -24.05 -11.93
N GLU A 60 -11.31 -25.10 -11.18
CA GLU A 60 -12.52 -25.13 -10.36
C GLU A 60 -12.57 -23.94 -9.39
N PRO A 61 -13.75 -23.36 -9.11
CA PRO A 61 -13.90 -22.20 -8.23
C PRO A 61 -13.19 -22.37 -6.88
N HIS A 62 -13.27 -23.56 -6.28
CA HIS A 62 -12.64 -23.89 -4.99
C HIS A 62 -11.09 -23.94 -5.04
N ARG A 63 -10.49 -23.98 -6.24
CA ARG A 63 -9.04 -24.01 -6.47
C ARG A 63 -8.48 -22.70 -7.03
N LEU A 64 -9.30 -21.67 -7.20
CA LEU A 64 -8.84 -20.39 -7.75
C LEU A 64 -7.81 -19.72 -6.86
N THR A 65 -6.69 -19.28 -7.43
CA THR A 65 -5.68 -18.54 -6.67
C THR A 65 -6.24 -17.18 -6.25
N PRO A 66 -5.82 -16.61 -5.09
CA PRO A 66 -6.31 -15.29 -4.67
C PRO A 66 -6.09 -14.19 -5.72
N ALA A 67 -5.04 -14.31 -6.55
CA ALA A 67 -4.80 -13.41 -7.67
C ALA A 67 -5.90 -13.49 -8.75
N ARG A 68 -6.40 -14.69 -9.07
CA ARG A 68 -7.53 -14.86 -10.00
C ARG A 68 -8.84 -14.35 -9.41
N VAL A 69 -9.11 -14.68 -8.14
CA VAL A 69 -10.29 -14.17 -7.43
C VAL A 69 -10.31 -12.63 -7.45
N ARG A 70 -9.17 -11.98 -7.22
CA ARG A 70 -9.06 -10.51 -7.27
C ARG A 70 -9.48 -9.91 -8.61
N ARG A 71 -9.24 -10.59 -9.74
CA ARG A 71 -9.66 -10.08 -11.06
C ARG A 71 -11.19 -9.99 -11.16
N GLY A 72 -11.90 -11.00 -10.67
CA GLY A 72 -13.37 -11.03 -10.62
C GLY A 72 -13.97 -10.29 -9.43
N PHE A 73 -13.19 -10.00 -8.39
CA PHE A 73 -13.68 -9.45 -7.13
C PHE A 73 -14.40 -8.10 -7.29
N ARG A 74 -14.00 -7.27 -8.26
CA ARG A 74 -14.71 -6.01 -8.57
C ARG A 74 -16.18 -6.23 -8.93
N ASN A 75 -16.49 -7.32 -9.62
CA ASN A 75 -17.86 -7.67 -10.01
C ASN A 75 -18.69 -8.16 -8.81
N LEU A 76 -18.03 -8.80 -7.84
CA LEU A 76 -18.66 -9.19 -6.57
C LEU A 76 -18.91 -7.98 -5.69
N HIS A 77 -17.92 -7.10 -5.56
CA HIS A 77 -18.00 -5.91 -4.73
C HIS A 77 -19.18 -5.01 -5.12
N ALA A 78 -19.48 -4.88 -6.42
CA ALA A 78 -20.62 -4.11 -6.91
C ALA A 78 -22.00 -4.69 -6.49
N LYS A 79 -22.06 -5.99 -6.19
CA LYS A 79 -23.29 -6.69 -5.78
C LYS A 79 -23.43 -6.79 -4.26
N CYS A 80 -22.35 -6.55 -3.52
CA CYS A 80 -22.39 -6.56 -2.06
C CYS A 80 -23.03 -5.26 -1.55
N PRO A 81 -23.96 -5.33 -0.58
CA PRO A 81 -24.46 -4.13 0.08
C PRO A 81 -23.31 -3.42 0.81
N SER A 82 -23.33 -2.09 0.78
CA SER A 82 -22.38 -1.29 1.58
C SER A 82 -22.79 -1.33 3.05
N PRO A 83 -21.92 -1.79 3.96
CA PRO A 83 -22.21 -1.71 5.40
C PRO A 83 -22.13 -0.27 5.92
N ALA A 84 -21.56 0.66 5.14
CA ALA A 84 -21.45 2.06 5.54
C ALA A 84 -22.78 2.80 5.33
N ARG A 85 -23.13 3.64 6.31
CA ARG A 85 -24.24 4.59 6.21
C ARG A 85 -24.01 5.58 5.05
N ALA A 86 -25.11 6.09 4.48
CA ALA A 86 -25.05 7.18 3.52
C ALA A 86 -24.18 8.35 4.05
N PRO A 87 -23.36 8.97 3.18
CA PRO A 87 -22.54 10.11 3.58
C PRO A 87 -23.42 11.28 4.03
N LYS A 88 -22.93 12.07 4.98
CA LYS A 88 -23.60 13.32 5.36
C LYS A 88 -23.45 14.34 4.21
N PRO A 89 -24.53 15.00 3.76
CA PRO A 89 -24.42 16.10 2.81
C PRO A 89 -23.52 17.22 3.36
N THR A 90 -22.58 17.71 2.55
CA THR A 90 -21.70 18.83 2.91
C THR A 90 -21.36 19.62 1.65
N THR A 91 -21.20 20.93 1.77
CA THR A 91 -20.62 21.76 0.73
C THR A 91 -19.08 21.71 0.80
N PRO A 92 -18.36 21.79 -0.33
CA PRO A 92 -16.93 22.04 -0.30
C PRO A 92 -16.64 23.30 0.52
N GLY A 93 -15.66 23.24 1.42
CA GLY A 93 -15.20 24.44 2.12
C GLY A 93 -14.57 25.45 1.13
N PRO A 94 -14.31 26.70 1.55
CA PRO A 94 -13.81 27.79 0.70
C PRO A 94 -12.42 27.59 0.08
N GLY A 95 -11.86 26.38 0.15
CA GLY A 95 -10.52 26.07 -0.31
C GLY A 95 -9.43 26.72 0.56
N ARG A 96 -8.19 26.64 0.08
CA ARG A 96 -7.05 27.33 0.71
C ARG A 96 -6.99 28.76 0.17
N PRO A 97 -6.92 29.79 1.03
CA PRO A 97 -6.72 31.17 0.58
C PRO A 97 -5.46 31.31 -0.30
N PRO A 98 -5.52 32.07 -1.40
CA PRO A 98 -4.34 32.39 -2.20
C PRO A 98 -3.20 32.95 -1.34
N GLY A 99 -1.96 32.55 -1.62
CA GLY A 99 -0.78 33.01 -0.86
C GLY A 99 -0.54 32.29 0.48
N SER A 100 -1.46 31.45 0.97
CA SER A 100 -1.26 30.70 2.22
C SER A 100 -0.18 29.62 2.07
N LYS A 101 0.98 29.81 2.73
CA LYS A 101 2.06 28.82 2.83
C LYS A 101 1.77 27.75 3.89
N ASN A 102 2.45 26.60 3.82
CA ASN A 102 2.35 25.57 4.85
C ASN A 102 3.17 25.99 6.09
N ARG A 103 2.51 26.28 7.21
CA ARG A 103 3.16 26.71 8.46
C ARG A 103 3.87 25.59 9.21
N ARG A 104 3.54 24.33 8.91
CA ARG A 104 4.14 23.14 9.53
C ARG A 104 4.68 22.20 8.46
N PRO A 105 5.90 22.45 7.96
CA PRO A 105 6.60 21.49 7.13
C PRO A 105 6.72 20.16 7.88
N ALA A 106 6.56 19.04 7.17
CA ALA A 106 6.74 17.74 7.79
C ALA A 106 8.19 17.56 8.29
N PRO A 107 8.41 17.04 9.51
CA PRO A 107 9.74 16.71 9.99
C PRO A 107 10.47 15.82 8.99
N ARG A 108 11.69 16.22 8.63
CA ARG A 108 12.57 15.40 7.79
C ARG A 108 13.55 14.72 8.72
N HIS A 109 13.55 13.39 8.72
CA HIS A 109 14.57 12.60 9.41
C HIS A 109 15.72 12.39 8.44
N ASP A 110 16.95 12.62 8.90
CA ASP A 110 18.14 12.24 8.14
C ASP A 110 18.16 10.72 8.00
N VAL A 111 18.44 10.24 6.78
CA VAL A 111 18.61 8.82 6.50
C VAL A 111 19.98 8.39 7.04
N GLY A 112 20.03 8.16 8.35
CA GLY A 112 21.18 7.53 9.00
C GLY A 112 21.20 6.04 8.66
N ARG A 113 22.32 5.54 8.12
CA ARG A 113 22.58 4.10 8.11
C ARG A 113 22.97 3.75 9.56
N VAL A 114 22.44 2.68 10.13
CA VAL A 114 22.91 2.20 11.45
C VAL A 114 23.93 1.09 11.17
N LEU A 115 25.10 1.18 11.79
CA LEU A 115 26.12 0.15 11.68
C LEU A 115 25.66 -1.12 12.42
N ALA A 116 26.23 -2.28 12.09
CA ALA A 116 25.92 -3.53 12.78
C ALA A 116 26.22 -3.46 14.30
N THR A 117 27.08 -2.53 14.71
CA THR A 117 27.40 -2.18 16.11
C THR A 117 26.30 -1.38 16.83
N GLY A 118 25.22 -0.99 16.15
CA GLY A 118 24.14 -0.17 16.71
C GLY A 118 24.42 1.34 16.68
N GLU A 119 25.62 1.75 16.25
CA GLU A 119 26.01 3.15 16.15
C GLU A 119 25.48 3.80 14.87
N ALA A 120 25.18 5.10 14.93
CA ALA A 120 24.79 5.87 13.77
C ALA A 120 25.98 6.05 12.81
N TYR A 121 25.82 5.62 11.56
CA TYR A 121 26.82 5.83 10.51
C TYR A 121 27.02 7.32 10.25
N THR A 122 28.19 7.81 10.62
CA THR A 122 28.63 9.16 10.28
C THR A 122 29.43 9.10 8.98
N ARG A 123 29.03 9.89 7.98
CA ARG A 123 29.72 9.92 6.69
C ARG A 123 31.13 10.51 6.88
N PRO A 124 32.21 9.86 6.40
CA PRO A 124 33.56 10.38 6.52
C PRO A 124 33.71 11.78 5.91
N THR A 125 34.40 12.66 6.61
CA THR A 125 34.53 14.11 6.35
C THR A 125 35.16 14.42 4.99
N HIS A 126 35.89 13.48 4.39
CA HIS A 126 36.66 13.66 3.17
C HIS A 126 35.83 13.63 1.86
N HIS A 127 34.54 13.25 1.93
CA HIS A 127 33.66 13.18 0.75
C HIS A 127 32.93 14.50 0.43
N LYS A 128 33.35 15.63 1.04
CA LYS A 128 32.78 16.97 0.78
C LYS A 128 33.18 17.59 -0.58
N LYS A 129 34.04 16.96 -1.40
CA LYS A 129 34.29 17.44 -2.78
C LYS A 129 33.09 17.12 -3.68
N GLY A 130 32.19 18.11 -3.84
CA GLY A 130 31.18 18.12 -4.91
C GLY A 130 29.71 18.09 -4.48
N THR A 131 29.38 18.10 -3.18
CA THR A 131 27.96 18.17 -2.77
C THR A 131 27.48 19.62 -2.88
N LYS A 132 26.90 20.00 -4.02
CA LYS A 132 26.23 21.30 -4.16
C LYS A 132 25.20 21.46 -3.02
N PRO A 133 25.11 22.62 -2.35
CA PRO A 133 24.10 22.84 -1.34
C PRO A 133 22.72 22.61 -1.97
N ARG A 134 21.93 21.74 -1.33
CA ARG A 134 20.57 21.43 -1.77
C ARG A 134 19.72 22.68 -1.60
N ARG A 135 19.27 23.26 -2.71
CA ARG A 135 18.45 24.49 -2.76
C ARG A 135 17.30 24.40 -1.74
N THR A 136 17.38 25.20 -0.69
CA THR A 136 16.28 25.49 0.22
C THR A 136 15.36 26.48 -0.48
N GLY A 137 14.10 26.09 -0.66
CA GLY A 137 13.01 26.93 -1.14
C GLY A 137 11.81 26.78 -0.22
#